data_AF-A0AAD3SJN8-F1
#
_entry.id   AF-A0AAD3SJN8-F1
#
_cell.length_a   1.000
_cell.length_b   1.000
_cell.length_c   1.000
_cell.angle_alpha   90.00
_cell.angle_beta   90.00
_cell.angle_gamma   90.00
#
_symmetry.space_group_name_H-M   'P 1'
#
loop_
_entity.id
_entity.type
_entity.pdbx_description
1 polymer ?
#
loop_
_entity_poly.entity_id
_entity_poly.type
_entity_poly.pdbx_seq_one_letter_code
_entity_poly.pdbx_strand_id
1 'polypeptide(L)'
;MGKYDIKFDGESVKVEVLDSAELISSWITDRLKPRLQEEEPVIVGLDLHAKNLKKFLGDRKIFFVGVGVDWKLSRGVLPSLGPLVCKIEELSHLAARIRKDPSFCNSNLKALATVCEVPYEPRASWGCCCGGRINYEARVFSNKEVKALVRDAYYCYKIGRKLVKALHRDGTTQETQVPPGYETTQGTTQEMQEPPGHETTQGTQELPGHKSTPGTSEGSSA
;
A
#
# COMPACT_ATOMS: atom_id res chain seq x y z
N MET A 1 4.54 24.95 8.91
CA MET A 1 3.36 24.05 8.99
C MET A 1 2.12 24.78 8.49
N GLY A 2 1.56 24.34 7.36
CA GLY A 2 0.28 24.82 6.84
C GLY A 2 -0.88 23.98 7.36
N LYS A 3 -2.04 24.59 7.62
CA LYS A 3 -3.29 23.89 7.98
C LYS A 3 -4.38 24.26 6.99
N TYR A 4 -5.13 23.28 6.54
CA TYR A 4 -6.15 23.43 5.52
C TYR A 4 -7.41 22.65 5.89
N ASP A 5 -8.57 23.21 5.57
CA ASP A 5 -9.85 22.52 5.63
C ASP A 5 -10.31 22.25 4.18
N ILE A 6 -10.15 21.00 3.75
CA ILE A 6 -10.40 20.58 2.37
C ILE A 6 -11.72 19.82 2.31
N LYS A 7 -12.62 20.20 1.39
CA LYS A 7 -13.89 19.50 1.21
C LYS A 7 -13.79 18.38 0.18
N PHE A 8 -14.19 17.16 0.57
CA PHE A 8 -14.39 16.01 -0.31
C PHE A 8 -15.81 15.46 -0.10
N ASP A 9 -16.60 15.34 -1.16
CA ASP A 9 -17.94 14.73 -1.10
C ASP A 9 -18.85 15.39 -0.04
N GLY A 10 -18.68 16.71 0.17
CA GLY A 10 -19.37 17.48 1.22
C GLY A 10 -18.78 17.38 2.63
N GLU A 11 -17.87 16.43 2.89
CA GLU A 11 -17.15 16.26 4.15
C GLU A 11 -15.93 17.19 4.22
N SER A 12 -15.66 17.81 5.37
CA SER A 12 -14.43 18.59 5.59
C SER A 12 -13.33 17.72 6.20
N VAL A 13 -12.18 17.70 5.53
CA VAL A 13 -10.97 16.98 5.91
C VAL A 13 -9.92 17.99 6.34
N LYS A 14 -9.45 17.86 7.59
CA LYS A 14 -8.33 18.65 8.12
C LYS A 14 -7.02 18.11 7.56
N VAL A 15 -6.27 18.96 6.88
CA VAL A 15 -4.97 18.62 6.29
C VAL A 15 -3.88 19.46 6.93
N GLU A 16 -2.81 18.82 7.40
CA GLU A 16 -1.61 19.47 7.90
C GLU A 16 -0.45 19.21 6.93
N VAL A 17 0.22 20.28 6.49
CA VAL A 17 1.39 20.22 5.61
C VAL A 17 2.65 20.49 6.42
N LEU A 18 3.58 19.55 6.36
CA LEU A 18 4.85 19.53 7.09
C LEU A 18 6.01 19.52 6.09
N ASP A 19 6.97 20.41 6.27
CA ASP A 19 8.04 20.72 5.31
C ASP A 19 9.45 20.43 5.85
N SER A 20 9.57 19.89 7.07
CA SER A 20 10.85 19.43 7.62
C SER A 20 10.76 18.01 8.19
N ALA A 21 11.86 17.26 8.11
CA ALA A 21 11.92 15.89 8.60
C ALA A 21 11.69 15.78 10.13
N GLU A 22 12.15 16.77 10.89
CA GLU A 22 11.95 16.86 12.34
C GLU A 22 10.48 17.08 12.70
N LEU A 23 9.80 17.99 11.99
CA LEU A 23 8.36 18.23 12.16
C LEU A 23 7.55 17.00 11.77
N ILE A 24 7.91 16.32 10.68
CA ILE A 24 7.25 15.06 10.28
C ILE A 24 7.41 14.00 11.37
N SER A 25 8.63 13.81 11.89
CA SER A 25 8.92 12.78 12.88
C SER A 25 8.22 13.03 14.22
N SER A 26 8.26 14.26 14.72
CA SER A 26 7.56 14.66 15.94
C SER A 26 6.04 14.58 15.76
N TRP A 27 5.51 15.10 14.65
CA TRP A 27 4.06 15.05 14.40
C TRP A 27 3.52 13.62 14.31
N ILE A 28 4.24 12.71 13.64
CA ILE A 28 3.86 11.29 13.60
C ILE A 28 3.84 10.70 15.01
N THR A 29 4.90 10.92 15.78
CA THR A 29 5.10 10.30 17.10
C THR A 29 4.12 10.86 18.14
N ASP A 30 3.97 12.18 18.18
CA ASP A 30 3.29 12.89 19.26
C ASP A 30 1.80 13.12 18.96
N ARG A 31 1.37 13.06 17.68
CA ARG A 31 -0.01 13.37 17.29
C ARG A 31 -0.70 12.27 16.52
N LEU A 32 -0.08 11.76 15.45
CA LEU A 32 -0.74 10.78 14.61
C LEU A 32 -0.87 9.43 15.32
N LYS A 33 0.25 8.87 15.80
CA LYS A 33 0.26 7.54 16.42
C LYS A 33 -0.71 7.39 17.59
N PRO A 34 -0.80 8.31 18.56
CA PRO A 34 -1.76 8.20 19.65
C PRO A 34 -3.20 8.09 19.15
N ARG A 35 -3.58 8.92 18.17
CA ARG A 35 -4.94 8.90 17.58
C ARG A 35 -5.25 7.61 16.84
N LEU A 36 -4.25 7.02 16.18
CA LEU A 36 -4.43 5.75 15.51
C LEU A 36 -4.57 4.61 16.52
N GLN A 37 -3.92 4.67 17.68
CA GLN A 37 -3.99 3.59 18.67
C GLN A 37 -5.32 3.50 19.44
N GLU A 38 -6.21 4.48 19.27
CA GLU A 38 -7.54 4.50 19.91
C GLU A 38 -8.60 3.67 19.16
N GLU A 39 -8.35 3.30 17.89
CA GLU A 39 -9.30 2.56 17.05
C GLU A 39 -8.68 1.24 16.54
N GLU A 40 -9.38 0.11 16.63
CA GLU A 40 -8.94 -1.14 15.97
C GLU A 40 -10.04 -1.73 15.07
N PRO A 41 -9.74 -2.14 13.81
CA PRO A 41 -8.47 -1.97 13.08
C PRO A 41 -8.32 -0.58 12.42
N VAL A 42 -7.12 0.01 12.52
CA VAL A 42 -6.80 1.30 11.88
C VAL A 42 -6.50 1.12 10.41
N ILE A 43 -7.25 1.81 9.55
CA ILE A 43 -6.98 1.86 8.11
C ILE A 43 -6.46 3.23 7.75
N VAL A 44 -5.32 3.29 7.07
CA VAL A 44 -4.71 4.53 6.59
C VAL A 44 -4.58 4.47 5.08
N GLY A 45 -5.24 5.40 4.40
CA GLY A 45 -5.06 5.61 2.97
C GLY A 45 -3.71 6.25 2.69
N LEU A 46 -2.99 5.71 1.71
CA LEU A 46 -1.59 6.02 1.48
C LEU A 46 -1.32 6.40 0.03
N ASP A 47 -0.68 7.55 -0.16
CA ASP A 47 -0.08 7.95 -1.43
C ASP A 47 1.37 8.41 -1.19
N LEU A 48 2.33 7.58 -1.58
CA LEU A 48 3.73 7.76 -1.22
C LEU A 48 4.51 8.57 -2.25
N HIS A 49 5.14 9.64 -1.76
CA HIS A 49 6.18 10.40 -2.47
C HIS A 49 7.45 10.64 -1.63
N ALA A 50 7.55 10.15 -0.37
CA ALA A 50 8.58 10.58 0.59
C ALA A 50 9.39 9.43 1.24
N LYS A 51 10.72 9.60 1.30
CA LYS A 51 11.72 8.59 1.76
C LYS A 51 11.81 8.44 3.29
N ASN A 52 11.25 9.38 4.06
CA ASN A 52 11.48 9.48 5.51
C ASN A 52 10.38 8.86 6.39
N LEU A 53 9.59 7.94 5.85
CA LEU A 53 8.46 7.33 6.58
C LEU A 53 8.75 5.92 7.13
N LYS A 54 9.99 5.42 7.07
CA LYS A 54 10.36 4.04 7.46
C LYS A 54 9.79 3.62 8.81
N LYS A 55 10.05 4.40 9.86
CA LYS A 55 9.63 4.09 11.24
C LYS A 55 8.10 4.08 11.40
N PHE A 56 7.41 4.93 10.63
CA PHE A 56 5.96 5.02 10.65
C PHE A 56 5.31 3.87 9.90
N LEU A 57 5.80 3.59 8.69
CA LEU A 57 5.32 2.50 7.87
C LEU A 57 5.52 1.16 8.57
N GLY A 58 6.62 0.95 9.30
CA GLY A 58 6.90 -0.28 10.03
C GLY A 58 5.97 -0.62 11.21
N ASP A 59 4.96 0.20 11.51
CA ASP A 59 4.02 -0.04 12.62
C ASP A 59 3.01 -1.13 12.25
N ARG A 60 3.03 -2.27 12.96
CA ARG A 60 2.20 -3.45 12.65
C ARG A 60 0.73 -3.28 13.00
N LYS A 61 0.39 -2.28 13.82
CA LYS A 61 -1.00 -1.99 14.22
C LYS A 61 -1.76 -1.23 13.14
N ILE A 62 -1.05 -0.61 12.19
CA ILE A 62 -1.64 0.21 11.15
C ILE A 62 -1.74 -0.61 9.86
N PHE A 63 -2.93 -0.64 9.28
CA PHE A 63 -3.18 -1.24 7.97
C PHE A 63 -3.17 -0.16 6.90
N PHE A 64 -2.12 -0.10 6.11
CA PHE A 64 -1.95 0.88 5.05
C PHE A 64 -2.53 0.35 3.74
N VAL A 65 -3.32 1.17 3.06
CA VAL A 65 -3.91 0.83 1.76
C VAL A 65 -3.63 1.94 0.75
N GLY A 66 -3.25 1.57 -0.47
CA GLY A 66 -2.99 2.53 -1.52
C GLY A 66 -3.09 1.93 -2.92
N VAL A 67 -3.10 2.79 -3.94
CA VAL A 67 -3.04 2.36 -5.35
C VAL A 67 -1.63 2.56 -5.89
N GLY A 68 -1.11 1.53 -6.55
CA GLY A 68 0.26 1.50 -7.08
C GLY A 68 1.32 1.50 -5.97
N VAL A 69 1.01 0.98 -4.79
CA VAL A 69 1.99 0.91 -3.69
C VAL A 69 3.09 -0.09 -4.01
N ASP A 70 2.77 -1.19 -4.70
CA ASP A 70 3.74 -2.21 -5.10
C ASP A 70 4.83 -1.62 -6.02
N TRP A 71 4.42 -0.79 -6.98
CA TRP A 71 5.36 -0.12 -7.88
C TRP A 71 6.23 0.92 -7.14
N LYS A 72 5.62 1.68 -6.21
CA LYS A 72 6.30 2.70 -5.40
C LYS A 72 7.31 2.08 -4.42
N LEU A 73 6.99 0.90 -3.89
CA LEU A 73 7.84 0.11 -3.02
C LEU A 73 9.02 -0.50 -3.80
N SER A 74 8.76 -1.10 -4.96
CA SER A 74 9.75 -1.85 -5.74
C SER A 74 10.74 -1.00 -6.55
N ARG A 75 10.31 0.14 -7.10
CA ARG A 75 11.16 0.95 -8.02
C ARG A 75 11.56 2.33 -7.48
N GLY A 76 11.04 2.72 -6.32
CA GLY A 76 11.07 4.12 -5.89
C GLY A 76 11.65 4.36 -4.50
N VAL A 77 10.78 4.80 -3.60
CA VAL A 77 11.10 5.53 -2.37
C VAL A 77 11.68 4.63 -1.25
N LEU A 78 11.52 3.32 -1.39
CA LEU A 78 11.58 2.35 -0.28
C LEU A 78 12.47 1.10 -0.46
N PRO A 79 13.34 0.92 -1.49
CA PRO A 79 14.28 -0.21 -1.52
C PRO A 79 15.17 -0.33 -0.28
N SER A 80 15.45 0.80 0.38
CA SER A 80 16.24 0.86 1.63
C SER A 80 15.46 0.45 2.88
N LEU A 81 14.17 0.10 2.76
CA LEU A 81 13.36 -0.27 3.91
C LEU A 81 13.54 -1.72 4.36
N GLY A 82 14.18 -2.57 3.53
CA GLY A 82 14.31 -4.00 3.80
C GLY A 82 12.94 -4.69 3.82
N PRO A 83 12.84 -5.93 4.32
CA PRO A 83 11.56 -6.57 4.58
C PRO A 83 10.86 -5.82 5.73
N LEU A 84 10.13 -4.76 5.40
CA LEU A 84 9.23 -4.13 6.35
C LEU A 84 8.14 -5.12 6.70
N VAL A 85 7.92 -5.31 8.00
CA VAL A 85 6.85 -6.17 8.54
C VAL A 85 5.52 -5.42 8.62
N CYS A 86 5.31 -4.41 7.78
CA CYS A 86 4.10 -3.62 7.79
C CYS A 86 3.05 -4.19 6.85
N LYS A 87 1.78 -4.09 7.24
CA LYS A 87 0.65 -4.44 6.39
C LYS A 87 0.36 -3.27 5.46
N ILE A 88 1.15 -3.14 4.39
CA ILE A 88 0.82 -2.29 3.25
C ILE A 88 0.18 -3.18 2.20
N GLU A 89 -1.01 -2.81 1.73
CA GLU A 89 -1.69 -3.55 0.69
C GLU A 89 -2.07 -2.67 -0.50
N GLU A 90 -1.86 -3.25 -1.69
CA GLU A 90 -2.40 -2.74 -2.93
C GLU A 90 -3.93 -2.87 -2.92
N LEU A 91 -4.61 -1.73 -3.01
CA LEU A 91 -6.06 -1.63 -2.82
C LEU A 91 -6.83 -2.45 -3.86
N SER A 92 -6.31 -2.55 -5.08
CA SER A 92 -6.90 -3.36 -6.14
C SER A 92 -6.85 -4.86 -5.84
N HIS A 93 -5.74 -5.36 -5.27
CA HIS A 93 -5.62 -6.75 -4.80
C HIS A 93 -6.52 -7.03 -3.60
N LEU A 94 -6.60 -6.09 -2.64
CA LEU A 94 -7.50 -6.20 -1.50
C LEU A 94 -8.97 -6.30 -1.96
N ALA A 95 -9.37 -5.44 -2.91
CA ALA A 95 -10.71 -5.47 -3.49
C ALA A 95 -10.99 -6.80 -4.20
N ALA A 96 -10.07 -7.28 -5.04
CA ALA A 96 -10.20 -8.56 -5.74
C ALA A 96 -10.40 -9.73 -4.78
N ARG A 97 -9.61 -9.77 -3.69
CA ARG A 97 -9.69 -10.83 -2.68
C ARG A 97 -11.00 -10.79 -1.90
N ILE A 98 -11.44 -9.62 -1.44
CA ILE A 98 -12.68 -9.49 -0.65
C ILE A 98 -13.91 -9.77 -1.53
N ARG A 99 -13.91 -9.29 -2.78
CA ARG A 99 -15.02 -9.51 -3.71
C ARG A 99 -14.99 -10.86 -4.41
N LYS A 100 -13.91 -11.64 -4.25
CA LYS A 100 -13.66 -12.90 -4.96
C LYS A 100 -13.75 -12.73 -6.49
N ASP A 101 -13.25 -11.60 -6.98
CA ASP A 101 -13.32 -11.23 -8.40
C ASP A 101 -11.94 -10.72 -8.87
N PRO A 102 -11.20 -11.50 -9.66
CA PRO A 102 -9.86 -11.14 -10.13
C PRO A 102 -9.87 -9.99 -11.14
N SER A 103 -11.02 -9.61 -11.71
CA SER A 103 -11.10 -8.46 -12.63
C SER A 103 -10.77 -7.13 -11.94
N PHE A 104 -10.81 -7.08 -10.60
CA PHE A 104 -10.37 -5.92 -9.84
C PHE A 104 -8.86 -5.79 -9.73
N CYS A 105 -8.08 -6.84 -10.03
CA CYS A 105 -6.63 -6.71 -10.15
C CYS A 105 -6.33 -5.71 -11.27
N ASN A 106 -5.55 -4.66 -10.97
CA ASN A 106 -5.28 -3.51 -11.85
C ASN A 106 -6.41 -2.48 -12.03
N SER A 107 -7.49 -2.56 -11.24
CA SER A 107 -8.49 -1.49 -11.23
C SER A 107 -7.90 -0.20 -10.69
N ASN A 108 -8.14 0.90 -11.40
CA ASN A 108 -7.75 2.23 -10.93
C ASN A 108 -8.69 2.73 -9.82
N LEU A 109 -8.28 3.80 -9.14
CA LEU A 109 -9.01 4.35 -8.00
C LEU A 109 -10.47 4.73 -8.31
N LYS A 110 -10.75 5.22 -9.53
CA LYS A 110 -12.12 5.56 -9.97
C LYS A 110 -12.98 4.29 -10.07
N ALA A 111 -12.47 3.24 -10.72
CA ALA A 111 -13.18 1.97 -10.85
C ALA A 111 -13.46 1.36 -9.47
N LEU A 112 -12.44 1.34 -8.60
CA LEU A 112 -12.59 0.84 -7.23
C LEU A 112 -13.61 1.64 -6.41
N ALA A 113 -13.63 2.97 -6.55
CA ALA A 113 -14.61 3.82 -5.88
C ALA A 113 -16.04 3.49 -6.33
N THR A 114 -16.27 3.35 -7.63
CA THR A 114 -17.57 2.95 -8.18
C THR A 114 -18.05 1.62 -7.62
N VAL A 115 -17.21 0.59 -7.64
CA VAL A 115 -17.54 -0.76 -7.16
C VAL A 115 -17.81 -0.78 -5.66
N CYS A 116 -17.14 0.09 -4.91
CA CYS A 116 -17.34 0.24 -3.48
C CYS A 116 -18.42 1.27 -3.13
N GLU A 117 -19.13 1.83 -4.11
CA GLU A 117 -20.15 2.86 -3.91
C GLU A 117 -19.64 4.04 -3.07
N VAL A 118 -18.38 4.43 -3.29
CA VAL A 118 -17.77 5.60 -2.70
C VAL A 118 -17.95 6.74 -3.70
N PRO A 119 -18.63 7.85 -3.34
CA PRO A 119 -18.70 9.03 -4.18
C PRO A 119 -17.28 9.44 -4.59
N TYR A 120 -17.04 9.62 -5.89
CA TYR A 120 -15.71 9.91 -6.40
C TYR A 120 -15.74 11.16 -7.26
N GLU A 121 -15.03 12.19 -6.82
CA GLU A 121 -14.84 13.42 -7.56
C GLU A 121 -13.65 13.29 -8.54
N PRO A 122 -13.88 13.30 -9.87
CA PRO A 122 -12.79 13.27 -10.83
C PRO A 122 -11.99 14.57 -10.77
N ARG A 123 -10.67 14.54 -11.07
CA ARG A 123 -9.83 15.78 -11.08
C ARG A 123 -10.43 16.91 -11.92
N ALA A 124 -11.09 16.55 -13.03
CA ALA A 124 -11.69 17.51 -13.95
C ALA A 124 -12.83 18.34 -13.32
N SER A 125 -13.51 17.84 -12.28
CA SER A 125 -14.67 18.53 -11.69
C SER A 125 -14.28 19.75 -10.84
N TRP A 126 -13.01 19.95 -10.52
CA TRP A 126 -12.57 21.04 -9.62
C TRP A 126 -12.22 22.34 -10.34
N GLY A 127 -12.51 22.43 -11.65
CA GLY A 127 -12.15 23.60 -12.46
C GLY A 127 -10.64 23.87 -12.47
N CYS A 128 -9.83 22.84 -12.18
CA CYS A 128 -8.38 22.89 -12.37
C CYS A 128 -8.15 22.55 -13.84
N CYS A 129 -8.03 23.56 -14.70
CA CYS A 129 -7.52 23.41 -16.07
C CYS A 129 -6.10 22.78 -16.08
N CYS A 130 -5.51 22.72 -14.90
CA CYS A 130 -4.35 21.96 -14.57
C CYS A 130 -4.60 20.44 -14.67
N GLY A 131 -4.33 19.91 -15.85
CA GLY A 131 -3.30 18.84 -15.96
C GLY A 131 -1.93 19.31 -15.44
N GLY A 132 -1.93 20.19 -14.45
CA GLY A 132 -0.91 21.16 -14.13
C GLY A 132 -0.08 20.59 -13.02
N ARG A 133 1.20 20.58 -13.29
CA ARG A 133 2.22 20.07 -12.40
C ARG A 133 2.06 20.81 -11.07
N ILE A 134 1.69 20.07 -10.02
CA ILE A 134 1.79 20.58 -8.67
C ILE A 134 3.25 20.97 -8.48
N ASN A 135 3.49 22.22 -8.09
CA ASN A 135 4.83 22.64 -7.76
C ASN A 135 5.20 22.06 -6.40
N TYR A 136 5.83 20.88 -6.38
CA TYR A 136 6.27 20.23 -5.15
C TYR A 136 7.30 21.05 -4.37
N GLU A 137 7.95 22.03 -5.02
CA GLU A 137 8.90 22.96 -4.39
C GLU A 137 8.22 24.21 -3.82
N ALA A 138 6.89 24.33 -3.94
CA ALA A 138 6.16 25.45 -3.37
C ALA A 138 6.22 25.41 -1.83
N ARG A 139 6.61 26.52 -1.21
CA ARG A 139 6.58 26.68 0.25
C ARG A 139 5.16 26.78 0.81
N VAL A 140 4.22 27.24 0.00
CA VAL A 140 2.81 27.42 0.37
C VAL A 140 1.96 26.88 -0.76
N PHE A 141 1.12 25.90 -0.44
CA PHE A 141 0.16 25.34 -1.37
C PHE A 141 -1.18 26.07 -1.26
N SER A 142 -1.87 26.25 -2.38
CA SER A 142 -3.27 26.65 -2.41
C SER A 142 -4.19 25.51 -1.97
N ASN A 143 -5.42 25.83 -1.56
CA ASN A 143 -6.45 24.81 -1.26
C ASN A 143 -6.66 23.82 -2.42
N LYS A 144 -6.55 24.28 -3.68
CA LYS A 144 -6.70 23.42 -4.85
C LYS A 144 -5.55 22.42 -4.98
N GLU A 145 -4.31 22.87 -4.75
CA GLU A 145 -3.13 21.99 -4.78
C GLU A 145 -3.14 20.99 -3.63
N VAL A 146 -3.46 21.44 -2.41
CA VAL A 146 -3.59 20.54 -1.25
C VAL A 146 -4.67 19.50 -1.50
N LYS A 147 -5.84 19.90 -2.02
CA LYS A 147 -6.90 18.96 -2.40
C LYS A 147 -6.42 17.94 -3.43
N ALA A 148 -5.64 18.35 -4.43
CA ALA A 148 -5.08 17.44 -5.42
C ALA A 148 -4.04 16.48 -4.83
N LEU A 149 -3.21 16.93 -3.89
CA LEU A 149 -2.18 16.13 -3.22
C LEU A 149 -2.77 15.04 -2.31
N VAL A 150 -3.81 15.36 -1.53
CA VAL A 150 -4.35 14.40 -0.55
C VAL A 150 -5.46 13.51 -1.09
N ARG A 151 -5.94 13.78 -2.31
CA ARG A 151 -7.09 13.10 -2.93
C ARG A 151 -6.94 11.58 -2.95
N ASP A 152 -5.80 11.11 -3.44
CA ASP A 152 -5.62 9.68 -3.72
C ASP A 152 -5.55 8.91 -2.39
N ALA A 153 -4.83 9.46 -1.40
CA ALA A 153 -4.83 8.93 -0.03
C ALA A 153 -6.23 8.94 0.60
N TYR A 154 -7.00 10.03 0.47
CA TYR A 154 -8.36 10.12 0.99
C TYR A 154 -9.28 9.03 0.42
N TYR A 155 -9.29 8.85 -0.91
CA TYR A 155 -10.13 7.81 -1.52
C TYR A 155 -9.64 6.40 -1.21
N CYS A 156 -8.32 6.17 -1.12
CA CYS A 156 -7.78 4.89 -0.66
C CYS A 156 -8.29 4.55 0.75
N TYR A 157 -8.31 5.53 1.66
CA TYR A 157 -8.88 5.37 3.00
C TYR A 157 -10.38 5.03 2.95
N LYS A 158 -11.20 5.81 2.23
CA LYS A 158 -12.66 5.59 2.17
C LYS A 158 -13.01 4.22 1.59
N ILE A 159 -12.33 3.82 0.50
CA ILE A 159 -12.53 2.53 -0.15
C ILE A 159 -12.04 1.40 0.75
N GLY A 160 -10.81 1.48 1.27
CA GLY A 160 -10.25 0.46 2.16
C GLY A 160 -11.13 0.24 3.39
N ARG A 161 -11.63 1.32 3.99
CA ARG A 161 -12.57 1.24 5.13
C ARG A 161 -13.87 0.52 4.76
N LYS A 162 -14.43 0.75 3.57
CA LYS A 162 -15.62 0.01 3.12
C LYS A 162 -15.32 -1.47 2.87
N LEU A 163 -14.19 -1.78 2.25
CA LEU A 163 -13.77 -3.16 1.98
C LEU A 163 -13.57 -3.96 3.28
N VAL A 164 -12.82 -3.41 4.23
CA VAL A 164 -12.59 -4.07 5.53
C VAL A 164 -13.90 -4.22 6.32
N LYS A 165 -14.82 -3.25 6.25
CA LYS A 165 -16.15 -3.41 6.87
C LYS A 165 -16.97 -4.53 6.22
N ALA A 166 -16.89 -4.71 4.91
CA ALA A 166 -17.55 -5.82 4.23
C ALA A 166 -16.98 -7.17 4.68
N LEU A 167 -15.66 -7.29 4.83
CA LEU A 167 -15.00 -8.48 5.35
C LEU A 167 -15.54 -8.91 6.72
N HIS A 168 -15.79 -7.96 7.63
CA HIS A 168 -16.33 -8.27 8.96
C HIS A 168 -17.81 -8.69 8.92
N ARG A 169 -18.59 -8.22 7.93
CA ARG A 169 -19.99 -8.63 7.78
C ARG A 169 -20.09 -10.06 7.24
N ASP A 170 -19.22 -10.42 6.31
CA ASP A 170 -19.21 -11.76 5.69
C ASP A 170 -18.67 -12.84 6.63
N GLY A 171 -17.92 -12.45 7.68
CA GLY A 171 -17.40 -13.36 8.71
C GLY A 171 -18.41 -13.77 9.80
N THR A 172 -19.64 -13.22 9.82
CA THR A 172 -20.66 -13.56 10.84
C THR A 172 -21.57 -14.73 10.44
N THR A 173 -21.36 -15.32 9.26
CA THR A 173 -22.15 -16.47 8.80
C THR A 173 -21.23 -17.54 8.22
N GLN A 174 -20.54 -18.30 9.09
CA GLN A 174 -20.32 -19.76 8.98
C GLN A 174 -19.68 -20.25 10.29
N GLU A 175 -20.46 -20.33 11.36
CA GLU A 175 -20.28 -21.45 12.28
C GLU A 175 -21.04 -22.60 11.63
N THR A 176 -20.32 -23.44 10.89
CA THR A 176 -20.83 -24.73 10.44
C THR A 176 -21.26 -25.48 11.68
N GLN A 177 -22.58 -25.53 11.94
CA GLN A 177 -23.14 -26.55 12.80
C GLN A 177 -22.75 -27.89 12.18
N VAL A 178 -21.71 -28.51 12.74
CA VAL A 178 -21.47 -29.93 12.57
C VAL A 178 -22.70 -30.62 13.15
N PRO A 179 -23.47 -31.38 12.35
CA PRO A 179 -24.60 -32.11 12.88
C PRO A 179 -24.11 -33.07 13.98
N PRO A 180 -24.78 -33.14 15.14
CA PRO A 180 -24.40 -34.05 16.20
C PRO A 180 -24.75 -35.46 15.76
N GLY A 181 -23.76 -36.21 15.28
CA GLY A 181 -24.04 -37.54 14.75
C GLY A 181 -22.87 -38.22 14.06
N TYR A 182 -21.70 -38.28 14.70
CA TYR A 182 -20.83 -39.44 14.57
C TYR A 182 -19.90 -39.55 15.78
N GLU A 183 -20.18 -40.52 16.62
CA GLU A 183 -19.22 -41.04 17.60
C GLU A 183 -18.31 -42.07 16.92
N THR A 184 -17.01 -41.89 17.16
CA THR A 184 -16.02 -42.91 17.51
C THR A 184 -15.62 -43.97 16.48
N THR A 185 -14.32 -43.97 16.11
CA THR A 185 -13.46 -45.12 16.42
C THR A 185 -11.98 -44.74 16.52
N GLN A 186 -11.36 -45.16 17.62
CA GLN A 186 -9.93 -45.20 17.85
C GLN A 186 -9.27 -46.20 16.90
N GLY A 187 -8.00 -45.97 16.55
CA GLY A 187 -7.11 -47.08 16.18
C GLY A 187 -5.94 -46.75 15.27
N THR A 188 -4.75 -46.97 15.82
CA THR A 188 -3.54 -47.49 15.16
C THR A 188 -2.53 -46.47 14.63
N THR A 189 -1.54 -46.23 15.48
CA THR A 189 -0.17 -45.85 15.13
C THR A 189 0.39 -46.81 14.08
N GLN A 190 0.88 -46.29 12.96
CA GLN A 190 1.79 -47.02 12.10
C GLN A 190 2.96 -46.11 11.73
N GLU A 191 4.11 -46.43 12.31
CA GLU A 191 5.43 -46.03 11.82
C GLU A 191 5.53 -46.32 10.33
N MET A 192 5.96 -45.32 9.54
CA MET A 192 6.48 -45.57 8.21
C MET A 192 7.82 -44.86 8.06
N GLN A 193 8.79 -45.70 7.71
CA GLN A 193 10.21 -45.49 7.56
C GLN A 193 10.56 -44.42 6.52
N GLU A 194 11.63 -43.67 6.81
CA GLU A 194 12.33 -42.83 5.85
C GLU A 194 12.92 -43.66 4.70
N PRO A 195 12.79 -43.23 3.43
CA PRO A 195 13.60 -43.74 2.34
C PRO A 195 14.92 -42.97 2.17
N PRO A 196 15.98 -43.64 1.68
CA PRO A 196 17.36 -43.19 1.72
C PRO A 196 17.73 -42.14 0.67
N GLY A 197 18.82 -41.45 0.96
CA GLY A 197 19.36 -40.32 0.21
C GLY A 197 19.70 -40.60 -1.25
N HIS A 198 19.51 -39.56 -2.05
CA HIS A 198 20.07 -39.45 -3.39
C HIS A 198 21.14 -38.35 -3.40
N GLU A 199 22.39 -38.79 -3.52
CA GLU A 199 23.50 -37.97 -3.98
C GLU A 199 23.16 -37.34 -5.34
N THR A 200 23.27 -36.02 -5.46
CA THR A 200 23.27 -35.33 -6.75
C THR A 200 24.59 -34.61 -6.93
N THR A 201 25.32 -35.08 -7.93
CA THR A 201 26.63 -34.69 -8.40
C THR A 201 26.68 -33.21 -8.80
N GLN A 202 27.67 -32.48 -8.29
CA GLN A 202 28.01 -31.13 -8.73
C GLN A 202 28.64 -31.18 -10.13
N GLY A 203 27.94 -30.63 -11.12
CA GLY A 203 28.48 -30.32 -12.44
C GLY A 203 28.97 -28.88 -12.48
N THR A 204 30.28 -28.68 -12.36
CA THR A 204 30.96 -27.42 -12.63
C THR A 204 30.97 -27.18 -14.14
N GLN A 205 30.24 -26.17 -14.62
CA GLN A 205 30.44 -25.62 -15.97
C GLN A 205 31.14 -24.26 -15.86
N GLU A 206 32.38 -24.23 -16.33
CA GLU A 206 33.17 -23.03 -16.57
C GLU A 206 32.55 -22.22 -17.72
N LEU A 207 32.33 -20.93 -17.50
CA LEU A 207 31.96 -19.97 -18.54
C LEU A 207 33.25 -19.33 -19.13
N PRO A 208 33.38 -19.26 -20.47
CA PRO A 208 34.55 -18.66 -21.10
C PRO A 208 34.55 -17.13 -21.05
N GLY A 209 35.74 -16.59 -20.82
CA GLY A 209 36.02 -15.17 -20.59
C GLY A 209 35.62 -14.23 -21.74
N HIS A 210 35.02 -13.11 -21.36
CA HIS A 210 34.87 -11.95 -22.22
C HIS A 210 36.17 -11.13 -22.23
N LYS A 211 36.77 -11.03 -23.42
CA LYS A 211 37.86 -10.10 -23.74
C LYS A 211 37.35 -8.67 -23.67
N SER A 212 38.01 -7.84 -22.86
CA SER A 212 37.93 -6.38 -22.91
C SER A 212 38.74 -5.86 -24.09
N THR A 213 38.13 -5.03 -24.93
CA THR A 213 38.83 -4.18 -25.90
C THR A 213 38.81 -2.73 -25.40
N PRO A 214 39.94 -1.98 -25.49
CA PRO A 214 39.98 -0.56 -25.19
C PRO A 214 39.58 0.25 -26.42
N GLY A 215 38.61 1.15 -26.24
CA GLY A 215 38.20 2.14 -27.25
C GLY A 215 38.79 3.51 -26.92
N THR A 216 39.69 3.96 -27.79
CA THR A 216 40.33 5.28 -27.81
C THR A 216 39.53 6.23 -28.73
N SER A 217 39.24 7.45 -28.28
CA SER A 217 39.14 8.68 -29.09
C SER A 217 38.88 9.86 -28.12
N GLU A 218 39.85 10.70 -27.77
CA GLU A 218 40.40 11.81 -28.55
C GLU A 218 39.37 12.68 -29.28
N GLY A 219 39.15 13.88 -28.72
CA GLY A 219 39.26 15.17 -29.42
C GLY A 219 38.14 15.59 -30.37
N SER A 220 37.43 16.67 -29.99
CA SER A 220 37.45 17.88 -30.83
C SER A 220 36.93 19.09 -30.06
N SER A 221 37.77 20.12 -30.02
CA SER A 221 37.42 21.50 -29.70
C SER A 221 37.01 22.20 -30.99
N ALA A 222 35.91 22.95 -30.96
CA ALA A 222 35.70 24.26 -31.60
C ALA A 222 34.30 24.76 -31.24
#